data_AF-A0A952A7F9-F1
#
_entry.id   AF-A0A952A7F9-F1
#
_cell.length_a   1.000
_cell.length_b   1.000
_cell.length_c   1.000
_cell.angle_alpha   90.00
_cell.angle_beta   90.00
_cell.angle_gamma   90.00
#
_symmetry.space_group_name_H-M   'P 1'
#
loop_
_entity.id
_entity.type
_entity.pdbx_description
1 polymer ?
#
loop_
_entity_poly.entity_id
_entity_poly.type
_entity_poly.pdbx_seq_one_letter_code
_entity_poly.pdbx_strand_id
1 'polypeptide(L)'
;DLHIDDHHTVEDCGIALGEAIHKALGEKRGIRRYGDALSPMDEALTRVALDISGRPFLVWKVSIPQPRLGEMDTELFPHWFHSFAGSVGMTLHVEQLSGENSHHIIESCFKGLARALRTATEIDRRKADSVPSTKGVLGG
;
A
#
# COMPACT_ATOMS: atom_id res chain seq x y z
N ASP A 1 -15.08 -15.21 8.37
CA ASP A 1 -16.29 -16.03 8.09
C ASP A 1 -16.18 -16.73 6.74
N LEU A 2 -15.09 -17.49 6.56
CA LEU A 2 -14.66 -18.09 5.29
C LEU A 2 -15.65 -19.09 4.64
N HIS A 3 -16.69 -19.50 5.37
CA HIS A 3 -17.75 -20.34 4.84
C HIS A 3 -18.80 -19.55 4.03
N ILE A 4 -18.77 -18.21 4.10
CA ILE A 4 -19.55 -17.29 3.28
C ILE A 4 -18.71 -16.90 2.06
N ASP A 5 -17.61 -16.17 2.32
CA ASP A 5 -16.57 -15.81 1.35
C ASP A 5 -15.28 -15.35 2.08
N ASP A 6 -14.27 -14.94 1.31
CA ASP A 6 -13.02 -14.39 1.83
C ASP A 6 -13.07 -12.88 2.12
N HIS A 7 -14.16 -12.19 1.76
CA HIS A 7 -14.23 -10.73 1.66
C HIS A 7 -13.94 -10.06 3.00
N HIS A 8 -14.73 -10.35 4.03
CA HIS A 8 -14.56 -9.73 5.35
C HIS A 8 -13.19 -10.05 5.94
N THR A 9 -12.71 -11.27 5.76
CA THR A 9 -11.41 -11.69 6.32
C THR A 9 -10.26 -10.90 5.68
N VAL A 10 -10.29 -10.72 4.35
CA VAL A 10 -9.29 -9.94 3.63
C VAL A 10 -9.37 -8.45 3.98
N GLU A 11 -10.58 -7.88 3.99
CA GLU A 11 -10.81 -6.48 4.35
C GLU A 11 -10.32 -6.17 5.77
N ASP A 12 -10.78 -6.93 6.76
CA ASP A 12 -10.46 -6.72 8.17
C ASP A 12 -8.96 -6.87 8.43
N CYS A 13 -8.30 -7.80 7.74
CA CYS A 13 -6.84 -7.95 7.81
C CYS A 13 -6.12 -6.72 7.23
N GLY A 14 -6.59 -6.15 6.12
CA GLY A 14 -6.08 -4.90 5.57
C GLY A 14 -6.26 -3.72 6.53
N ILE A 15 -7.44 -3.61 7.14
CA ILE A 15 -7.78 -2.56 8.13
C ILE A 15 -6.87 -2.69 9.36
N ALA A 16 -6.81 -3.87 9.97
CA ALA A 16 -6.05 -4.10 11.21
C ALA A 16 -4.56 -3.82 11.01
N LEU A 17 -3.97 -4.26 9.89
CA LEU A 17 -2.58 -3.95 9.56
C LEU A 17 -2.37 -2.46 9.33
N GLY A 18 -3.27 -1.81 8.59
CA GLY A 18 -3.18 -0.37 8.33
C GLY A 18 -3.25 0.46 9.61
N GLU A 19 -4.17 0.13 10.53
CA GLU A 19 -4.26 0.76 11.83
C GLU A 19 -3.01 0.56 12.69
N ALA A 20 -2.42 -0.65 12.67
CA ALA A 20 -1.20 -0.93 13.40
C ALA A 20 -0.04 -0.02 12.92
N ILE A 21 0.08 0.16 11.61
CA ILE A 21 1.07 1.07 11.00
C ILE A 21 0.76 2.53 11.34
N HIS A 22 -0.51 2.94 11.27
CA HIS A 22 -0.93 4.29 11.66
C HIS A 22 -0.52 4.60 13.11
N LYS A 23 -0.81 3.67 14.03
CA LYS A 23 -0.44 3.78 15.45
C LYS A 23 1.09 3.85 15.62
N ALA A 24 1.85 3.03 14.88
CA ALA A 24 3.31 3.02 14.93
C ALA A 24 3.95 4.30 14.39
N LEU A 25 3.31 4.98 13.43
CA LEU A 25 3.80 6.22 12.85
C LEU A 25 3.71 7.43 13.81
N GLY A 26 2.85 7.37 14.83
CA GLY A 26 2.67 8.44 15.81
C GLY A 26 2.45 9.81 15.15
N GLU A 27 3.24 10.81 15.55
CA GLU A 27 3.18 12.17 14.99
C GLU A 27 3.80 12.31 13.59
N LYS A 28 4.34 11.23 13.00
CA LYS A 28 4.97 11.23 11.66
C LYS A 28 6.11 12.24 11.54
N ARG A 29 6.78 12.54 12.65
CA ARG A 29 7.94 13.46 12.68
C ARG A 29 9.16 12.77 12.09
N GLY A 30 9.90 13.52 11.29
CA GLY A 30 11.20 13.08 10.77
C GLY A 30 11.16 12.01 9.69
N ILE A 31 10.01 11.43 9.37
CA ILE A 31 9.91 10.43 8.29
C ILE A 31 10.11 11.08 6.91
N ARG A 32 10.51 10.30 5.91
CA ARG A 32 10.55 10.79 4.52
C ARG A 32 9.18 11.12 3.95
N ARG A 33 8.12 10.54 4.51
CA ARG A 33 6.69 10.69 4.14
C ARG A 33 6.33 10.12 2.77
N TYR A 34 7.17 10.38 1.77
CA TYR A 34 7.03 9.87 0.42
C TYR A 34 7.92 8.65 0.22
N GLY A 35 7.43 7.70 -0.56
CA GLY A 35 8.21 6.56 -1.00
C GLY A 35 7.68 6.01 -2.31
N ASP A 36 8.58 5.49 -3.11
CA ASP A 36 8.26 4.85 -4.38
C ASP A 36 9.18 3.65 -4.62
N ALA A 37 8.70 2.72 -5.45
CA ALA A 37 9.45 1.55 -5.85
C ALA A 37 8.96 1.04 -7.21
N LEU A 38 9.92 0.60 -8.02
CA LEU A 38 9.68 -0.36 -9.10
C LEU A 38 9.99 -1.75 -8.57
N SER A 39 9.07 -2.68 -8.72
CA SER A 39 9.23 -4.05 -8.24
C SER A 39 8.92 -5.02 -9.37
N PRO A 40 9.93 -5.77 -9.88
CA PRO A 40 9.69 -6.85 -10.81
C PRO A 40 9.37 -8.17 -10.09
N MET A 41 8.70 -9.06 -10.81
CA MET A 41 8.69 -10.49 -10.56
C MET A 41 8.56 -11.19 -11.92
N ASP A 42 9.64 -11.79 -12.38
CA ASP A 42 9.76 -12.33 -13.74
C ASP A 42 9.30 -11.32 -14.80
N GLU A 43 8.23 -11.62 -15.56
CA GLU A 43 7.70 -10.74 -16.61
C GLU A 43 6.84 -9.58 -16.07
N ALA A 44 6.42 -9.66 -14.81
CA ALA A 44 5.64 -8.61 -14.15
C ALA A 44 6.53 -7.48 -13.65
N LEU A 45 6.06 -6.24 -13.83
CA LEU A 45 6.68 -5.04 -13.30
C LEU A 45 5.60 -4.10 -12.78
N THR A 46 5.68 -3.75 -11.50
CA THR A 46 4.76 -2.81 -10.87
C THR A 46 5.51 -1.58 -10.36
N ARG A 47 4.94 -0.39 -10.61
CA ARG A 47 5.29 0.86 -9.96
C ARG A 47 4.35 1.10 -8.78
N VAL A 48 4.92 1.32 -7.60
CA VAL A 48 4.18 1.74 -6.41
C VAL A 48 4.73 3.08 -5.95
N ALA A 49 3.84 4.03 -5.66
CA ALA A 49 4.19 5.32 -5.09
C ALA A 49 3.18 5.68 -3.99
N LEU A 50 3.66 6.24 -2.88
CA LEU A 50 2.81 6.60 -1.76
C LEU A 50 3.24 7.89 -1.04
N ASP A 51 2.27 8.52 -0.41
CA ASP A 51 2.39 9.68 0.47
C ASP A 51 1.64 9.37 1.78
N ILE A 52 2.35 9.31 2.91
CA ILE A 52 1.78 9.21 4.26
C ILE A 52 1.18 10.57 4.63
N SER A 53 0.06 10.86 4.00
CA SER A 53 -0.46 12.20 3.81
C SER A 53 -1.52 12.62 4.82
N GLY A 54 -2.10 11.65 5.53
CA GLY A 54 -3.35 11.80 6.27
C GLY A 54 -4.59 11.84 5.37
N ARG A 55 -4.45 11.59 4.07
CA ARG A 55 -5.54 11.64 3.08
C ARG A 55 -5.68 10.27 2.39
N PRO A 56 -6.61 9.43 2.88
CA PRO A 56 -6.97 8.16 2.27
C PRO A 56 -7.26 8.29 0.78
N PHE A 57 -6.50 7.60 -0.06
CA PHE A 57 -6.81 7.49 -1.48
C PHE A 57 -6.07 6.30 -2.11
N LEU A 58 -6.73 5.55 -2.99
CA LEU A 58 -6.11 4.51 -3.80
C LEU A 58 -6.27 4.82 -5.29
N VAL A 59 -5.18 4.75 -6.04
CA VAL A 59 -5.20 4.58 -7.49
C VAL A 59 -4.71 3.17 -7.81
N TRP A 60 -5.60 2.37 -8.40
CA TRP A 60 -5.31 1.00 -8.80
C TRP A 60 -5.37 0.88 -10.32
N LYS A 61 -4.22 0.62 -10.94
CA LYS A 61 -4.05 0.40 -12.39
C LYS A 61 -3.35 -0.94 -12.62
N VAL A 62 -3.98 -2.01 -12.15
CA VAL A 62 -3.46 -3.37 -12.28
C VAL A 62 -4.56 -4.22 -12.89
N SER A 63 -4.24 -4.93 -13.97
CA SER A 63 -5.13 -5.88 -14.61
C SER A 63 -4.70 -7.28 -14.22
N ILE A 64 -5.60 -8.03 -13.57
CA ILE A 64 -5.32 -9.38 -13.11
C ILE A 64 -6.12 -10.32 -14.03
N PRO A 65 -5.47 -11.10 -14.91
CA PRO A 65 -6.19 -11.85 -15.96
C PRO A 65 -7.06 -13.00 -15.43
N GLN A 66 -6.62 -13.64 -14.35
CA GLN A 66 -7.35 -14.75 -13.72
C GLN A 66 -8.33 -14.21 -12.68
N PRO A 67 -9.56 -14.74 -12.58
CA PRO A 67 -10.54 -14.33 -11.56
C PRO A 67 -10.20 -14.85 -10.15
N ARG A 68 -9.32 -15.85 -10.06
CA ARG A 68 -8.92 -16.49 -8.81
C ARG A 68 -7.44 -16.83 -8.83
N LEU A 69 -6.78 -16.70 -7.68
CA LEU A 69 -5.39 -17.09 -7.46
C LEU A 69 -5.29 -17.99 -6.22
N GLY A 70 -5.16 -19.30 -6.46
CA GLY A 70 -5.33 -20.29 -5.39
C GLY A 70 -6.79 -20.32 -4.94
N GLU A 71 -7.04 -20.04 -3.67
CA GLU A 71 -8.40 -19.94 -3.11
C GLU A 71 -8.97 -18.51 -3.15
N MET A 72 -8.11 -17.49 -3.32
CA MET A 72 -8.50 -16.09 -3.19
C MET A 72 -9.03 -15.51 -4.52
N ASP A 73 -10.22 -14.93 -4.49
CA ASP A 73 -10.77 -14.19 -5.62
C ASP A 73 -9.98 -12.89 -5.85
N THR A 74 -9.57 -12.65 -7.10
CA THR A 74 -8.59 -11.60 -7.40
C THR A 74 -9.14 -10.18 -7.25
N GLU A 75 -10.46 -10.03 -7.21
CA GLU A 75 -11.10 -8.75 -6.88
C GLU A 75 -10.79 -8.29 -5.45
N LEU A 76 -10.43 -9.21 -4.55
CA LEU A 76 -10.13 -8.87 -3.17
C LEU A 76 -8.77 -8.18 -3.00
N PHE A 77 -7.87 -8.27 -3.98
CA PHE A 77 -6.59 -7.56 -3.93
C PHE A 77 -6.77 -6.03 -3.94
N PRO A 78 -7.42 -5.39 -4.93
CA PRO A 78 -7.67 -3.95 -4.86
C PRO A 78 -8.45 -3.53 -3.61
N HIS A 79 -9.39 -4.36 -3.13
CA HIS A 79 -10.10 -4.11 -1.87
C HIS A 79 -9.14 -4.08 -0.66
N TRP A 80 -8.24 -5.06 -0.54
CA TRP A 80 -7.22 -5.06 0.52
C TRP A 80 -6.35 -3.79 0.48
N PHE A 81 -5.87 -3.39 -0.70
CA PHE A 81 -5.05 -2.19 -0.87
C PHE A 81 -5.82 -0.91 -0.53
N HIS A 82 -7.12 -0.87 -0.85
CA HIS A 82 -7.99 0.26 -0.54
C HIS A 82 -8.17 0.40 0.98
N SER A 83 -8.56 -0.68 1.65
CA SER A 83 -8.76 -0.71 3.09
C SER A 83 -7.46 -0.44 3.85
N PHE A 84 -6.35 -1.03 3.40
CA PHE A 84 -5.02 -0.77 3.96
C PHE A 84 -4.62 0.71 3.82
N ALA A 85 -4.69 1.30 2.62
CA ALA A 85 -4.33 2.70 2.40
C ALA A 85 -5.23 3.65 3.21
N GLY A 86 -6.51 3.30 3.32
CA GLY A 86 -7.49 4.01 4.14
C GLY A 86 -7.10 4.03 5.62
N SER A 87 -6.85 2.86 6.20
CA SER A 87 -6.54 2.73 7.63
C SER A 87 -5.17 3.29 8.01
N VAL A 88 -4.17 3.26 7.12
CA VAL A 88 -2.91 4.02 7.37
C VAL A 88 -3.14 5.53 7.29
N GLY A 89 -4.11 5.97 6.49
CA GLY A 89 -4.32 7.38 6.15
C GLY A 89 -3.30 7.87 5.13
N MET A 90 -3.10 7.10 4.05
CA MET A 90 -2.14 7.42 2.98
C MET A 90 -2.82 7.59 1.63
N THR A 91 -2.13 8.30 0.75
CA THR A 91 -2.40 8.28 -0.70
C THR A 91 -1.49 7.22 -1.31
N LEU A 92 -2.07 6.23 -2.01
CA LEU A 92 -1.36 5.09 -2.57
C LEU A 92 -1.69 4.92 -4.06
N HIS A 93 -0.65 4.79 -4.88
CA HIS A 93 -0.74 4.48 -6.30
C HIS A 93 -0.06 3.14 -6.57
N VAL A 94 -0.77 2.23 -7.24
CA VAL A 94 -0.26 0.94 -7.70
C VAL A 94 -0.56 0.80 -9.19
N GLU A 95 0.48 0.69 -10.00
CA GLU A 95 0.37 0.65 -11.45
C GLU A 95 1.24 -0.47 -12.04
N GLN A 96 0.60 -1.38 -12.75
CA GLN A 96 1.26 -2.42 -13.52
C GLN A 96 1.80 -1.81 -14.82
N LEU A 97 3.09 -2.03 -15.09
CA LEU A 97 3.76 -1.60 -16.32
C LEU A 97 3.90 -2.76 -17.32
N SER A 98 4.09 -3.97 -16.82
CA SER A 98 4.09 -5.23 -17.59
C SER A 98 3.67 -6.39 -16.68
N GLY A 99 3.34 -7.54 -17.27
CA GLY A 99 3.02 -8.77 -16.54
C GLY A 99 1.87 -9.53 -17.18
N GLU A 100 1.94 -10.86 -17.14
CA GLU A 100 0.91 -11.75 -17.68
C GLU A 100 0.40 -12.74 -16.63
N ASN A 101 1.29 -13.22 -15.76
CA ASN A 101 0.95 -14.13 -14.70
C ASN A 101 0.34 -13.38 -13.50
N SER A 102 -0.92 -13.71 -13.15
CA SER A 102 -1.63 -13.09 -12.01
C SER A 102 -0.85 -13.18 -10.69
N HIS A 103 -0.14 -14.28 -10.44
CA HIS A 103 0.67 -14.44 -9.23
C HIS A 103 1.81 -13.41 -9.22
N HIS A 104 2.56 -13.34 -10.32
CA HIS A 104 3.72 -12.46 -10.44
C HIS A 104 3.28 -10.98 -10.31
N ILE A 105 2.17 -10.61 -10.96
CA ILE A 105 1.58 -9.26 -10.90
C ILE A 105 1.20 -8.88 -9.46
N ILE A 106 0.50 -9.76 -8.74
CA ILE A 106 0.07 -9.45 -7.38
C ILE A 106 1.27 -9.38 -6.42
N GLU A 107 2.18 -10.34 -6.50
CA GLU A 107 3.34 -10.36 -5.62
C GLU A 107 4.27 -9.16 -5.89
N SER A 108 4.41 -8.72 -7.15
CA SER A 108 5.13 -7.50 -7.48
C SER A 108 4.47 -6.24 -6.89
N CYS A 109 3.13 -6.20 -6.79
CA CYS A 109 2.42 -5.12 -6.10
C CYS A 109 2.74 -5.06 -4.60
N PHE A 110 2.67 -6.19 -3.90
CA PHE A 110 2.99 -6.26 -2.47
C PHE A 110 4.47 -5.96 -2.19
N LYS A 111 5.39 -6.49 -2.99
CA LYS A 111 6.82 -6.18 -2.89
C LYS A 111 7.10 -4.69 -3.15
N GLY A 112 6.42 -4.10 -4.13
CA GLY A 112 6.49 -2.66 -4.40
C GLY A 112 6.01 -1.83 -3.21
N LEU A 113 4.86 -2.18 -2.64
CA LEU A 113 4.33 -1.54 -1.43
C LEU A 113 5.30 -1.62 -0.26
N ALA A 114 5.84 -2.80 0.03
CA ALA A 114 6.78 -2.98 1.14
C ALA A 114 8.03 -2.09 1.00
N ARG A 115 8.61 -2.01 -0.21
CA ARG A 115 9.79 -1.19 -0.50
C ARG A 115 9.50 0.32 -0.44
N ALA A 116 8.40 0.75 -1.04
CA ALA A 116 7.96 2.15 -1.01
C ALA A 116 7.65 2.58 0.44
N LEU A 117 6.93 1.75 1.18
CA LEU A 117 6.56 2.04 2.56
C LEU A 117 7.78 2.12 3.48
N ARG A 118 8.73 1.18 3.36
CA ARG A 118 10.01 1.27 4.08
C ARG A 118 10.68 2.63 3.84
N THR A 119 10.77 3.06 2.58
CA THR A 119 11.42 4.34 2.23
C THR A 119 10.70 5.52 2.85
N ALA A 120 9.36 5.52 2.82
CA ALA A 120 8.52 6.58 3.35
C ALA A 120 8.57 6.70 4.89
N THR A 121 8.78 5.59 5.59
CA THR A 121 8.84 5.54 7.06
C THR A 121 10.24 5.69 7.64
N GLU A 122 11.29 5.58 6.82
CA GLU A 122 12.67 5.85 7.25
C GLU A 122 12.83 7.31 7.71
N ILE A 123 13.65 7.51 8.74
CA ILE A 123 13.97 8.84 9.26
C ILE A 123 14.87 9.59 8.28
N ASP A 124 14.41 10.76 7.82
CA ASP A 124 15.23 11.76 7.16
C ASP A 124 16.09 12.50 8.20
N ARG A 125 17.37 12.12 8.27
CA ARG A 125 18.35 12.75 9.17
C ARG A 125 18.49 14.26 8.98
N ARG A 126 18.11 14.81 7.82
CA ARG A 126 18.16 16.26 7.56
C ARG A 126 16.99 17.01 8.19
N LYS A 127 15.96 16.29 8.64
CA LYS A 127 14.65 16.82 9.05
C LYS A 127 14.04 16.10 10.25
N ALA A 128 14.87 15.41 11.04
CA ALA A 128 14.44 14.43 12.05
C ALA A 128 13.37 14.94 13.04
N ASP A 129 13.43 16.22 13.43
CA ASP A 129 12.49 16.78 14.42
C ASP A 129 11.26 17.47 13.79
N SER A 130 11.23 17.59 12.46
CA SER A 130 10.19 18.33 11.73
C SER A 130 9.09 17.41 11.22
N VAL A 131 7.86 17.93 11.23
CA VAL A 131 6.75 17.32 10.47
C VAL A 131 6.97 17.64 8.99
N PRO A 132 7.05 16.65 8.07
CA PRO A 132 7.33 16.88 6.65
C PRO A 132 6.09 17.41 5.91
N SER A 133 5.58 18.58 6.33
CA SER A 133 4.42 19.27 5.77
C SER A 133 4.61 20.77 5.83
N THR A 134 4.34 21.47 4.73
CA THR A 134 4.35 22.94 4.70
C THR A 134 3.24 23.55 5.56
N LYS A 135 2.22 22.77 5.91
CA LYS A 135 1.14 23.16 6.82
C LYS A 135 1.48 22.95 8.31
N GLY A 136 2.64 22.37 8.62
CA GLY A 136 3.05 22.06 9.99
C GLY A 136 2.37 20.82 10.61
N VAL A 137 1.35 20.27 9.96
CA VAL A 137 0.59 19.09 10.42
C VAL A 137 0.41 18.05 9.30
N LEU A 138 0.28 16.78 9.68
CA LEU A 138 -0.04 15.63 8.82
C LEU A 138 -1.25 14.88 9.36
N GLY A 139 -2.41 15.47 9.13
CA GLY A 139 -3.76 15.00 9.46
C GLY A 139 -4.76 15.96 8.84
N GLY A 140 -5.98 15.48 8.61
CA GLY A 140 -7.12 16.36 8.30
C GLY A 140 -7.44 17.29 9.46
#